data_AF-A0A2P6V7Q6-F1
#
_entry.id   AF-A0A2P6V7Q6-F1
#
_cell.length_a   1.000
_cell.length_b   1.000
_cell.length_c   1.000
_cell.angle_alpha   90.00
_cell.angle_beta   90.00
_cell.angle_gamma   90.00
#
_symmetry.space_group_name_H-M   'P 1'
#
loop_
_entity.id
_entity.type
_entity.pdbx_description
1 polymer ?
#
loop_
_entity_poly.entity_id
_entity_poly.type
_entity_poly.pdbx_seq_one_letter_code
_entity_poly.pdbx_strand_id
1 'polypeptide(L)'
;MICTAGLNVLPAVAAASVGNCLALLDAQQPFMVKAGCSRLQLLMRLDAAREQAAAEGAAPKLLKLVAPSTDAGVVEYALSALEVLAGCEAGLAAVARDGGAATLQSYLAAAERSPATEDSIFRAQRLLAAVAATAVAAAAAT
;
A
#
# COMPACT_ATOMS: atom_id res chain seq x y z
N MET A 1 26.72 -18.01 -8.83
CA MET A 1 27.61 -17.08 -8.11
C MET A 1 27.09 -15.67 -8.37
N ILE A 2 26.26 -15.13 -7.47
CA ILE A 2 25.82 -13.73 -7.57
C ILE A 2 26.99 -12.91 -7.03
N CYS A 3 27.65 -12.12 -7.87
CA CYS A 3 28.76 -11.28 -7.45
C CYS A 3 28.30 -10.32 -6.35
N THR A 4 29.12 -10.10 -5.33
CA THR A 4 28.85 -9.21 -4.19
C THR A 4 28.50 -7.78 -4.61
N ALA A 5 29.02 -7.30 -5.75
CA ALA A 5 28.61 -6.03 -6.37
C ALA A 5 27.13 -6.02 -6.82
N GLY A 6 26.61 -7.18 -7.27
CA GLY A 6 25.21 -7.36 -7.65
C GLY A 6 24.26 -7.24 -6.46
N LEU A 7 24.67 -7.63 -5.24
CA LEU A 7 23.84 -7.50 -4.05
C LEU A 7 23.67 -6.04 -3.59
N ASN A 8 24.71 -5.21 -3.76
CA ASN A 8 24.67 -3.80 -3.34
C ASN A 8 23.79 -2.92 -4.24
N VAL A 9 23.54 -3.32 -5.49
CA VAL A 9 22.71 -2.54 -6.43
C VAL A 9 21.23 -2.91 -6.36
N LEU A 10 20.86 -4.05 -5.75
CA LEU A 10 19.47 -4.50 -5.68
C LEU A 10 18.52 -3.47 -5.05
N PRO A 11 18.87 -2.80 -3.92
CA PRO A 11 18.00 -1.78 -3.35
C PRO A 11 17.77 -0.60 -4.30
N ALA A 12 18.81 -0.14 -4.99
CA ALA A 12 18.72 0.98 -5.93
C ALA A 12 17.89 0.62 -7.18
N VAL A 13 18.09 -0.58 -7.73
CA VAL A 13 17.31 -1.08 -8.87
C VAL A 13 15.84 -1.27 -8.48
N ALA A 14 15.58 -1.77 -7.27
CA ALA A 14 14.23 -1.93 -6.76
C ALA A 14 13.52 -0.58 -6.59
N ALA A 15 14.19 0.42 -6.00
CA ALA A 15 13.67 1.78 -5.89
C ALA A 15 13.35 2.37 -7.28
N ALA A 16 14.27 2.26 -8.24
CA ALA A 16 14.04 2.72 -9.61
C ALA A 16 12.90 1.97 -10.35
N SER A 17 12.49 0.79 -9.85
CA SER A 17 11.41 -0.01 -10.42
C SER A 17 10.03 0.30 -9.84
N VAL A 18 9.95 1.15 -8.81
CA VAL A 18 8.69 1.54 -8.14
C VAL A 18 7.73 2.20 -9.12
N GLY A 19 8.18 3.22 -9.85
CA GLY A 19 7.34 3.94 -10.81
C GLY A 19 6.69 3.05 -11.87
N ASN A 20 7.38 2.00 -12.34
CA ASN A 20 6.81 1.02 -13.26
C ASN A 20 5.64 0.24 -12.63
N CYS A 21 5.73 -0.08 -11.34
CA CYS A 21 4.65 -0.74 -10.62
C CYS A 21 3.47 0.21 -10.41
N LEU A 22 3.74 1.48 -10.11
CA LEU A 22 2.70 2.50 -9.93
C LEU A 22 1.94 2.78 -11.23
N ALA A 23 2.60 2.74 -12.39
CA ALA A 23 1.94 2.87 -13.68
C ALA A 23 0.94 1.74 -13.96
N LEU A 24 1.20 0.53 -13.46
CA LEU A 24 0.27 -0.60 -13.60
C LEU A 24 -1.00 -0.44 -12.75
N LEU A 25 -0.96 0.38 -11.69
CA LEU A 25 -2.14 0.64 -10.85
C LEU A 25 -3.21 1.48 -11.56
N ASP A 26 -2.83 2.20 -12.61
CA ASP A 26 -3.76 2.98 -13.44
C ASP A 26 -4.34 2.17 -14.61
N ALA A 27 -3.97 0.89 -14.74
CA ALA A 27 -4.48 0.04 -15.80
C ALA A 27 -5.99 -0.22 -15.63
N GLN A 28 -6.70 -0.36 -16.75
CA GLN A 28 -8.13 -0.69 -16.71
C GLN A 28 -8.39 -2.16 -16.37
N GLN A 29 -7.41 -3.03 -16.64
CA GLN A 29 -7.59 -4.47 -16.50
C GLN A 29 -7.22 -4.95 -15.08
N PRO A 30 -8.14 -5.61 -14.35
CA PRO A 30 -7.91 -6.02 -12.96
C PRO A 30 -6.66 -6.88 -12.76
N PHE A 31 -6.32 -7.73 -13.73
CA PHE A 31 -5.11 -8.56 -13.63
C PHE A 31 -3.82 -7.73 -13.67
N MET A 32 -3.78 -6.63 -14.42
CA MET A 32 -2.63 -5.74 -14.50
C MET A 32 -2.46 -4.95 -13.20
N VAL A 33 -3.57 -4.47 -12.63
CA VAL A 33 -3.59 -3.79 -11.34
C VAL A 33 -3.08 -4.73 -10.23
N LYS A 34 -3.59 -5.97 -10.17
CA LYS A 34 -3.10 -6.99 -9.22
C LYS A 34 -1.61 -7.29 -9.40
N ALA A 35 -1.13 -7.40 -10.65
CA ALA A 35 0.29 -7.58 -10.92
C ALA A 35 1.13 -6.38 -10.43
N GLY A 36 0.64 -5.15 -10.63
CA GLY A 36 1.26 -3.93 -10.11
C GLY A 36 1.35 -3.94 -8.59
N CYS A 37 0.25 -4.19 -7.89
CA CYS A 37 0.21 -4.30 -6.44
C CYS A 37 1.16 -5.39 -5.91
N SER A 38 1.13 -6.58 -6.52
CA SER A 38 1.97 -7.72 -6.13
C SER A 38 3.47 -7.41 -6.28
N ARG A 39 3.85 -6.83 -7.42
CA ARG A 39 5.25 -6.45 -7.67
C ARG A 39 5.69 -5.34 -6.73
N LEU A 40 4.84 -4.34 -6.49
CA LEU A 40 5.13 -3.26 -5.56
C LEU A 40 5.36 -3.80 -4.14
N GLN A 41 4.49 -4.72 -3.67
CA GLN A 41 4.66 -5.39 -2.37
C GLN A 41 6.02 -6.09 -2.26
N LEU A 42 6.45 -6.80 -3.31
CA LEU A 42 7.73 -7.47 -3.33
C LEU A 42 8.89 -6.48 -3.22
N LEU A 43 8.86 -5.37 -3.98
CA LEU A 43 9.90 -4.36 -3.96
C LEU A 43 9.98 -3.66 -2.60
N MET A 44 8.84 -3.29 -2.01
CA MET A 44 8.76 -2.59 -0.72
C MET A 44 9.25 -3.43 0.48
N ARG A 45 9.59 -4.71 0.29
CA ARG A 45 10.36 -5.46 1.29
C ARG A 45 11.76 -4.89 1.52
N LEU A 46 12.26 -4.09 0.57
CA LEU A 46 13.48 -3.31 0.71
C LEU A 46 13.11 -1.89 1.13
N ASP A 47 13.73 -1.38 2.21
CA ASP A 47 13.35 -0.11 2.81
C ASP A 47 13.49 1.06 1.82
N ALA A 48 14.58 1.10 1.03
CA ALA A 48 14.78 2.12 0.00
C ALA A 48 13.64 2.16 -1.03
N ALA A 49 13.09 1.01 -1.42
CA ALA A 49 11.96 0.96 -2.36
C ALA A 49 10.64 1.34 -1.69
N ARG A 50 10.48 1.07 -0.38
CA ARG A 50 9.30 1.50 0.40
C ARG A 50 9.28 3.01 0.60
N GLU A 51 10.40 3.60 0.95
CA GLU A 51 10.57 5.06 1.03
C GLU A 51 10.34 5.72 -0.32
N GLN A 52 10.93 5.16 -1.39
CA GLN A 52 10.69 5.64 -2.75
C GLN A 52 9.22 5.53 -3.15
N ALA A 53 8.52 4.46 -2.79
CA ALA A 53 7.08 4.32 -3.03
C ALA A 53 6.26 5.37 -2.29
N ALA A 54 6.62 5.70 -1.04
CA ALA A 54 5.99 6.80 -0.31
C ALA A 54 6.22 8.15 -1.02
N ALA A 55 7.44 8.41 -1.49
CA ALA A 55 7.81 9.64 -2.19
C ALA A 55 7.14 9.77 -3.57
N GLU A 56 6.98 8.67 -4.32
CA GLU A 56 6.35 8.64 -5.65
C GLU A 56 4.81 8.61 -5.61
N GLY A 57 4.20 8.70 -4.43
CA GLY A 57 2.74 8.77 -4.30
C GLY A 57 2.04 7.42 -4.47
N ALA A 58 2.62 6.34 -3.92
CA ALA A 58 1.96 5.05 -3.86
C ALA A 58 0.66 5.07 -3.04
N ALA A 59 0.64 5.82 -1.92
CA ALA A 59 -0.51 5.91 -1.03
C ALA A 59 -1.82 6.32 -1.73
N PRO A 60 -1.92 7.45 -2.46
CA PRO A 60 -3.17 7.85 -3.09
C PRO A 60 -3.60 6.88 -4.20
N LYS A 61 -2.65 6.28 -4.93
CA LYS A 61 -2.96 5.28 -5.96
C LYS A 61 -3.57 4.02 -5.36
N LEU A 62 -2.97 3.50 -4.28
CA LEU A 62 -3.47 2.31 -3.61
C LEU A 62 -4.80 2.58 -2.88
N LEU A 63 -4.96 3.73 -2.23
CA LEU A 63 -6.22 4.11 -1.56
C LEU A 63 -7.39 4.21 -2.55
N LYS A 64 -7.15 4.71 -3.77
CA LYS A 64 -8.18 4.75 -4.83
C LYS A 64 -8.71 3.35 -5.20
N LEU A 65 -7.87 2.32 -5.07
CA LEU A 65 -8.26 0.92 -5.35
C LEU A 65 -9.06 0.31 -4.19
N VAL A 66 -9.04 0.91 -3.00
CA VAL A 66 -9.83 0.49 -1.83
C VAL A 66 -11.20 1.17 -1.90
N ALA A 67 -12.00 0.77 -2.88
CA ALA A 67 -13.37 1.27 -3.06
C ALA A 67 -14.37 0.11 -3.10
N PRO A 68 -15.60 0.29 -2.57
CA PRO A 68 -16.61 -0.78 -2.52
C PRO A 68 -16.98 -1.37 -3.89
N SER A 69 -16.89 -0.56 -4.96
CA SER A 69 -17.20 -0.98 -6.33
C SER A 69 -16.04 -1.65 -7.07
N THR A 70 -14.89 -1.82 -6.42
CA THR A 70 -13.69 -2.42 -7.04
C THR A 70 -13.71 -3.93 -6.88
N ASP A 71 -13.15 -4.66 -7.86
CA ASP A 71 -12.93 -6.11 -7.77
C ASP A 71 -12.32 -6.50 -6.42
N ALA A 72 -12.92 -7.46 -5.72
CA ALA A 72 -12.50 -7.84 -4.38
C ALA A 72 -11.02 -8.30 -4.35
N GLY A 73 -10.56 -8.99 -5.41
CA GLY A 73 -9.16 -9.36 -5.54
C GLY A 73 -8.24 -8.15 -5.71
N VAL A 74 -8.65 -7.11 -6.46
CA VAL A 74 -7.88 -5.86 -6.54
C VAL A 74 -7.81 -5.17 -5.17
N VAL A 75 -8.92 -5.11 -4.44
CA VAL A 75 -8.97 -4.52 -3.09
C VAL A 75 -8.02 -5.24 -2.13
N GLU A 76 -8.04 -6.57 -2.12
CA GLU A 76 -7.16 -7.39 -1.29
C GLU A 76 -5.68 -7.08 -1.55
N TYR A 77 -5.28 -7.05 -2.81
CA TYR A 77 -3.91 -6.73 -3.21
C TYR A 77 -3.53 -5.28 -2.89
N ALA A 78 -4.46 -4.34 -3.01
CA ALA A 78 -4.23 -2.94 -2.65
C ALA A 78 -4.05 -2.75 -1.14
N LEU A 79 -4.89 -3.38 -0.33
CA LEU A 79 -4.77 -3.36 1.14
C LEU A 79 -3.48 -4.02 1.61
N SER A 80 -3.10 -5.16 1.02
CA SER A 80 -1.80 -5.80 1.31
C SER A 80 -0.63 -4.87 0.95
N ALA A 81 -0.70 -4.17 -0.19
CA ALA A 81 0.32 -3.18 -0.57
C ALA A 81 0.36 -1.97 0.38
N LEU A 82 -0.79 -1.44 0.79
CA LEU A 82 -0.87 -0.34 1.76
C LEU A 82 -0.27 -0.73 3.11
N GLU A 83 -0.52 -1.96 3.56
CA GLU A 83 0.01 -2.46 4.81
C GLU A 83 1.54 -2.57 4.79
N VAL A 84 2.12 -3.04 3.69
CA VAL A 84 3.58 -3.07 3.50
C VAL A 84 4.13 -1.64 3.43
N LEU A 85 3.47 -0.73 2.71
CA LEU A 85 3.87 0.69 2.64
C LEU A 85 3.86 1.33 4.03
N ALA A 86 2.79 1.12 4.81
CA ALA A 86 2.63 1.62 6.17
C ALA A 86 3.59 0.96 7.18
N GLY A 87 4.38 -0.04 6.75
CA GLY A 87 5.44 -0.65 7.54
C GLY A 87 6.67 0.23 7.76
N CYS A 88 6.68 1.49 7.28
CA CYS A 88 7.66 2.50 7.68
C CYS A 88 6.98 3.83 8.00
N GLU A 89 7.67 4.71 8.72
CA GLU A 89 7.12 6.01 9.16
C GLU A 89 6.69 6.89 7.98
N ALA A 90 7.54 7.02 6.96
CA ALA A 90 7.23 7.82 5.77
C ALA A 90 5.99 7.31 5.02
N GLY A 91 5.85 5.98 4.89
CA GLY A 91 4.69 5.37 4.24
C GLY A 91 3.41 5.49 5.07
N LEU A 92 3.49 5.29 6.38
CA LEU A 92 2.34 5.47 7.28
C LEU A 92 1.87 6.93 7.30
N ALA A 93 2.81 7.88 7.35
CA ALA A 93 2.52 9.31 7.27
C ALA A 93 1.89 9.68 5.90
N ALA A 94 2.34 9.08 4.80
CA ALA A 94 1.73 9.27 3.48
C ALA A 94 0.28 8.75 3.46
N VAL A 95 0.03 7.53 3.94
CA VAL A 95 -1.33 6.97 4.02
C VAL A 95 -2.24 7.84 4.88
N ALA A 96 -1.77 8.34 6.02
CA ALA A 96 -2.55 9.23 6.88
C ALA A 96 -2.89 10.56 6.19
N ARG A 97 -1.88 11.20 5.59
CA ARG A 97 -2.00 12.49 4.87
C ARG A 97 -2.93 12.40 3.67
N ASP A 98 -2.90 11.29 2.94
CA ASP A 98 -3.65 11.11 1.69
C ASP A 98 -5.06 10.53 1.91
N GLY A 99 -5.61 10.70 3.12
CA GLY A 99 -7.00 10.38 3.43
C GLY A 99 -7.26 8.91 3.82
N GLY A 100 -6.21 8.16 4.20
CA GLY A 100 -6.32 6.73 4.50
C GLY A 100 -7.39 6.39 5.55
N ALA A 101 -7.52 7.19 6.61
CA ALA A 101 -8.53 6.94 7.64
C ALA A 101 -9.96 6.98 7.08
N ALA A 102 -10.29 7.98 6.27
CA ALA A 102 -11.62 8.14 5.68
C ALA A 102 -11.92 7.02 4.67
N THR A 103 -10.96 6.70 3.81
CA THR A 103 -11.10 5.62 2.81
C THR A 103 -11.32 4.26 3.48
N LEU A 104 -10.54 3.92 4.51
CA LEU A 104 -10.66 2.66 5.22
C LEU A 104 -11.98 2.54 5.99
N GLN A 105 -12.44 3.62 6.62
CA GLN A 105 -13.75 3.67 7.26
C GLN A 105 -14.88 3.47 6.25
N SER A 106 -14.81 4.14 5.10
CA SER A 106 -15.81 3.99 4.04
C SER A 106 -15.85 2.57 3.48
N TYR A 107 -14.69 1.94 3.28
CA TYR A 107 -14.62 0.55 2.84
C TYR A 107 -15.24 -0.39 3.89
N LEU A 108 -14.87 -0.25 5.17
CA LEU A 108 -15.37 -1.10 6.25
C LEU A 108 -16.88 -0.95 6.47
N ALA A 109 -17.44 0.25 6.26
CA ALA A 109 -18.87 0.49 6.38
C ALA A 109 -19.68 -0.17 5.24
N ALA A 110 -19.09 -0.30 4.05
CA ALA A 110 -19.74 -0.87 2.87
C ALA A 110 -19.40 -2.34 2.61
N ALA A 111 -18.33 -2.86 3.23
CA ALA A 111 -17.86 -4.22 2.99
C ALA A 111 -18.85 -5.27 3.52
N GLU A 112 -19.38 -6.08 2.62
CA GLU A 112 -20.15 -7.27 2.98
C GLU A 112 -19.21 -8.37 3.49
N ARG A 113 -19.52 -8.95 4.65
CA ARG A 113 -18.73 -10.03 5.22
C ARG A 113 -19.00 -11.34 4.49
N SER A 114 -17.93 -11.90 3.93
CA SER A 114 -17.90 -13.21 3.31
C SER A 114 -16.51 -13.83 3.51
N PRO A 115 -16.35 -15.15 3.30
CA PRO A 115 -15.03 -15.78 3.34
C PRO A 115 -14.00 -15.15 2.38
N ALA A 116 -14.47 -14.53 1.28
CA ALA A 116 -13.60 -13.87 0.31
C ALA A 116 -13.16 -12.45 0.73
N THR A 117 -13.83 -11.83 1.70
CA THR A 117 -13.58 -10.44 2.14
C THR A 117 -13.04 -10.32 3.55
N GLU A 118 -13.02 -11.42 4.32
CA GLU A 118 -12.61 -11.44 5.73
C GLU A 118 -11.17 -10.93 5.93
N ASP A 119 -10.22 -11.41 5.13
CA ASP A 119 -8.82 -10.96 5.19
C ASP A 119 -8.68 -9.47 4.85
N SER A 120 -9.43 -8.99 3.86
CA SER A 120 -9.43 -7.58 3.47
C SER A 120 -10.00 -6.69 4.57
N ILE A 121 -11.12 -7.11 5.19
CA ILE A 121 -11.73 -6.40 6.32
C ILE A 121 -10.75 -6.34 7.50
N PHE A 122 -10.12 -7.46 7.85
CA PHE A 122 -9.14 -7.52 8.94
C PHE A 122 -7.95 -6.58 8.69
N ARG A 123 -7.36 -6.60 7.48
CA ARG A 123 -6.26 -5.70 7.10
C ARG A 123 -6.70 -4.24 7.15
N ALA A 124 -7.88 -3.91 6.63
CA ALA A 124 -8.39 -2.55 6.66
C ALA A 124 -8.59 -2.03 8.09
N GLN A 125 -9.11 -2.87 9.01
CA GLN A 125 -9.23 -2.52 10.43
C GLN A 125 -7.85 -2.27 11.08
N ARG A 126 -6.88 -3.15 10.81
CA ARG A 126 -5.54 -3.04 11.38
C ARG A 126 -4.81 -1.79 10.88
N LEU A 127 -4.93 -1.49 9.59
CA LEU A 127 -4.35 -0.30 8.97
C LEU A 127 -5.03 0.98 9.50
N LEU A 128 -6.36 0.97 9.67
CA LEU A 128 -7.10 2.10 10.23
C LEU A 128 -6.62 2.42 11.65
N ALA A 129 -6.42 1.38 12.49
CA ALA A 129 -5.89 1.56 13.83
C ALA A 129 -4.48 2.19 13.83
N ALA A 130 -3.60 1.75 12.92
CA ALA A 130 -2.25 2.31 12.79
C ALA A 130 -2.27 3.78 12.35
N VAL A 131 -3.11 4.12 11.37
CA VAL A 131 -3.27 5.51 10.90
C VAL A 131 -3.83 6.40 12.01
N ALA A 132 -4.83 5.93 12.76
CA ALA A 132 -5.40 6.67 13.88
C ALA A 132 -4.39 6.91 15.00
N ALA A 133 -3.58 5.90 15.36
CA ALA A 133 -2.52 6.04 16.36
C ALA A 133 -1.48 7.11 15.97
N THR A 134 -1.17 7.20 14.68
CA THR A 134 -0.23 8.21 14.14
C THR A 134 -0.78 9.63 14.32
N ALA A 135 -2.08 9.83 14.10
CA ALA A 135 -2.73 11.13 14.31
C ALA A 135 -2.72 11.55 15.80
N VAL A 136 -2.93 10.59 16.71
CA VAL A 136 -2.86 10.84 18.16
C VAL A 136 -1.44 11.21 18.59
N ALA A 137 -0.42 10.50 18.07
CA ALA A 137 0.98 10.80 18.35
C ALA A 137 1.38 12.20 17.86
N ALA A 138 0.93 12.60 16.66
CA ALA A 138 1.17 13.93 16.11
C ALA A 138 0.54 15.04 16.96
N ALA A 139 -0.68 14.84 17.48
CA ALA A 139 -1.37 15.81 18.33
C ALA A 139 -0.76 15.96 19.74
N ALA A 140 -0.06 14.94 20.25
CA ALA A 140 0.61 14.99 21.54
C ALA A 140 2.00 15.69 21.50
N ALA A 141 2.54 15.92 20.30
CA ALA A 141 3.85 16.54 20.08
C ALA A 141 3.78 18.07 19.86
N THR A 142 2.57 18.65 19.83
CA THR A 142 2.27 20.08 19.69
C THR A 142 1.76 20.67 21.00
#